data_AF-A0A6N8BDG0-F1
#
_entry.id   AF-A0A6N8BDG0-F1
#
_cell.length_a   1.000
_cell.length_b   1.000
_cell.length_c   1.000
_cell.angle_alpha   90.00
_cell.angle_beta   90.00
_cell.angle_gamma   90.00
#
_symmetry.space_group_name_H-M   'P 1'
#
loop_
_entity.id
_entity.type
_entity.pdbx_description
1 polymer ?
#
loop_
_entity_poly.entity_id
_entity_poly.type
_entity_poly.pdbx_seq_one_letter_code
_entity_poly.pdbx_strand_id
1 'polypeptide(L)'
;MGTGSSRLRYPEIMSKRDWSEIEKKCDLVREFAEMLIKYFKDKNKFEEGPLLFMAHWAKEMGFRDYWFAIDTELQKRYECTSWFWIVRRLRNCPDYWK
;
A
#
# COMPACT_ATOMS: atom_id res chain seq x y z
N MET A 1 10.48 -23.94 34.09
CA MET A 1 11.68 -23.21 33.61
C MET A 1 11.37 -22.70 32.22
N GLY A 2 11.30 -21.39 32.06
CA GLY A 2 11.07 -20.77 30.76
C GLY A 2 12.37 -20.66 29.97
N THR A 3 12.26 -20.82 28.66
CA THR A 3 13.15 -20.17 27.71
C THR A 3 12.28 -19.71 26.54
N GLY A 4 11.99 -18.41 26.53
CA GLY A 4 11.45 -17.75 25.37
C GLY A 4 12.48 -17.75 24.25
N SER A 5 12.00 -17.88 23.02
CA SER A 5 12.69 -17.28 21.88
C SER A 5 11.64 -17.05 20.81
N SER A 6 11.09 -15.85 20.80
CA SER A 6 10.28 -15.29 19.74
C SER A 6 11.08 -15.29 18.44
N ARG A 7 11.06 -16.41 17.71
CA ARG A 7 11.51 -16.44 16.32
C ARG A 7 10.41 -15.80 15.49
N LEU A 8 10.58 -14.51 15.22
CA LEU A 8 9.92 -13.81 14.12
C LEU A 8 10.07 -14.69 12.87
N ARG A 9 8.98 -15.37 12.48
CA ARG A 9 8.91 -16.08 11.21
C ARG A 9 8.84 -15.01 10.14
N TYR A 10 9.97 -14.72 9.51
CA TYR A 10 9.93 -14.16 8.16
C TYR A 10 9.06 -15.12 7.32
N PRO A 11 8.11 -14.60 6.54
CA PRO A 11 7.11 -15.45 5.90
C PRO A 11 7.81 -16.45 4.98
N GLU A 12 7.38 -17.69 5.12
CA GLU A 12 7.71 -18.83 4.27
C GLU A 12 7.72 -18.38 2.81
N ILE A 13 8.72 -18.86 2.06
CA ILE A 13 9.00 -18.52 0.66
C ILE A 13 7.69 -18.36 -0.12
N MET A 14 7.27 -17.11 -0.35
CA MET A 14 6.08 -16.80 -1.15
C MET A 14 6.19 -17.54 -2.49
N SER A 15 5.13 -18.22 -2.89
CA SER A 15 5.15 -18.96 -4.14
C SER A 15 5.30 -17.97 -5.32
N LYS A 16 5.83 -18.44 -6.46
CA LYS A 16 5.91 -17.61 -7.69
C LYS A 16 4.56 -17.02 -8.09
N ARG A 17 3.45 -17.71 -7.75
CA ARG A 17 2.08 -17.26 -8.01
C ARG A 17 1.72 -16.05 -7.14
N ASP A 18 2.07 -16.09 -5.86
CA ASP A 18 1.80 -15.00 -4.90
C ASP A 18 2.61 -13.75 -5.25
N TRP A 19 3.84 -13.93 -5.73
CA TRP A 19 4.68 -12.84 -6.25
C TRP A 19 4.06 -12.15 -7.45
N SER A 20 3.60 -12.91 -8.46
CA SER A 20 2.95 -12.33 -9.64
C SER A 20 1.66 -11.60 -9.28
N GLU A 21 0.93 -12.07 -8.27
CA GLU A 21 -0.26 -11.39 -7.78
C GLU A 21 0.09 -10.06 -7.08
N ILE A 22 1.14 -10.05 -6.25
CA ILE A 22 1.62 -8.83 -5.59
C ILE A 22 2.12 -7.79 -6.59
N GLU A 23 2.83 -8.19 -7.65
CA GLU A 23 3.26 -7.25 -8.69
C GLU A 23 2.07 -6.59 -9.39
N LYS A 24 1.05 -7.37 -9.78
CA LYS A 24 -0.18 -6.82 -10.35
C LYS A 24 -0.88 -5.85 -9.40
N LYS A 25 -0.94 -6.19 -8.10
CA LYS A 25 -1.52 -5.29 -7.10
C LYS A 25 -0.68 -4.00 -6.94
N CYS A 26 0.65 -4.08 -7.00
CA CYS A 26 1.53 -2.91 -6.97
C CYS A 26 1.25 -1.98 -8.16
N ASP A 27 1.12 -2.53 -9.36
CA ASP A 27 0.84 -1.75 -10.56
C ASP A 27 -0.51 -1.02 -10.45
N LEU A 28 -1.55 -1.73 -10.00
CA LEU A 28 -2.87 -1.13 -9.76
C LEU A 28 -2.84 0.00 -8.73
N VAL A 29 -2.13 -0.22 -7.61
CA VAL A 29 -1.99 0.76 -6.52
C VAL A 29 -1.26 2.01 -7.00
N ARG A 30 -0.18 1.83 -7.79
CA ARG A 30 0.56 2.92 -8.42
C ARG A 30 -0.34 3.72 -9.36
N GLU A 31 -0.96 3.06 -10.34
CA GLU A 31 -1.78 3.71 -11.36
C GLU A 31 -2.92 4.52 -10.75
N PHE A 32 -3.58 3.94 -9.73
CA PHE A 32 -4.65 4.63 -9.03
C PHE A 32 -4.14 5.84 -8.21
N ALA A 33 -3.02 5.71 -7.51
CA ALA A 33 -2.42 6.80 -6.76
C ALA A 33 -1.96 7.97 -7.67
N GLU A 34 -1.37 7.66 -8.82
CA GLU A 34 -0.99 8.64 -9.84
C GLU A 34 -2.22 9.38 -10.41
N MET A 35 -3.28 8.64 -10.72
CA MET A 35 -4.55 9.21 -11.19
C MET A 35 -5.16 10.16 -10.15
N LEU A 36 -5.19 9.77 -8.87
CA LEU A 36 -5.70 10.61 -7.80
C LEU A 36 -4.91 11.91 -7.67
N ILE A 37 -3.58 11.87 -7.68
CA ILE A 37 -2.77 13.09 -7.61
C ILE A 37 -3.06 14.02 -8.77
N LYS A 38 -3.14 13.49 -10.00
CA LYS A 38 -3.47 14.29 -11.17
C LYS A 38 -4.83 14.97 -11.01
N TYR A 39 -5.85 14.20 -10.65
CA TYR A 39 -7.21 14.69 -10.45
C TYR A 39 -7.32 15.79 -9.38
N PHE A 40 -6.64 15.62 -8.24
CA PHE A 40 -6.71 16.57 -7.13
C PHE A 40 -5.80 17.80 -7.33
N LYS A 41 -4.65 17.63 -8.00
CA LYS A 41 -3.79 18.74 -8.44
C LYS A 41 -4.54 19.68 -9.37
N ASP A 42 -5.27 19.13 -10.34
CA ASP A 42 -6.07 19.90 -11.30
C ASP A 42 -7.23 20.65 -10.62
N LYS A 43 -7.63 20.24 -9.41
CA LYS A 43 -8.73 20.82 -8.63
C LYS A 43 -8.29 21.72 -7.48
N ASN A 44 -6.98 21.94 -7.30
CA ASN A 44 -6.40 22.72 -6.19
C ASN A 44 -6.91 22.27 -4.79
N LYS A 45 -7.21 20.97 -4.64
CA LYS A 45 -7.70 20.37 -3.39
C LYS A 45 -6.56 19.58 -2.75
N PHE A 46 -6.22 19.89 -1.50
CA PHE A 46 -5.05 19.33 -0.81
C PHE A 46 -5.33 17.99 -0.08
N GLU A 47 -4.33 17.11 -0.16
CA GLU A 47 -3.98 15.88 0.58
C GLU A 47 -5.05 14.93 1.15
N GLU A 48 -6.09 15.40 1.85
CA GLU A 48 -7.06 14.50 2.50
C GLU A 48 -7.95 13.76 1.51
N GLY A 49 -8.32 14.42 0.40
CA GLY A 49 -9.13 13.83 -0.65
C GLY A 49 -8.48 12.57 -1.26
N PRO A 50 -7.26 12.68 -1.83
CA PRO A 50 -6.54 11.52 -2.34
C PRO A 50 -6.42 10.37 -1.35
N LEU A 51 -6.13 10.65 -0.07
CA LEU A 51 -6.00 9.63 0.98
C LEU A 51 -7.31 8.88 1.23
N LEU A 52 -8.43 9.60 1.35
CA LEU A 52 -9.75 9.00 1.56
C LEU A 52 -10.20 8.13 0.38
N PHE A 53 -10.01 8.62 -0.84
CA PHE A 53 -10.35 7.85 -2.05
C PHE A 53 -9.47 6.60 -2.19
N MET A 54 -8.17 6.72 -1.91
CA MET A 54 -7.25 5.59 -1.90
C MET A 54 -7.68 4.54 -0.88
N ALA A 55 -8.07 4.96 0.33
CA ALA A 55 -8.53 4.07 1.39
C ALA A 55 -9.79 3.31 0.99
N HIS A 56 -10.79 4.02 0.47
CA HIS A 56 -12.05 3.43 0.04
C HIS A 56 -11.82 2.39 -1.06
N TRP A 57 -11.08 2.77 -2.09
CA TRP A 57 -10.75 1.88 -3.20
C TRP A 57 -9.94 0.66 -2.73
N ALA A 58 -8.93 0.84 -1.87
CA ALA A 58 -8.13 -0.27 -1.37
C ALA A 58 -8.95 -1.27 -0.53
N LYS A 59 -9.98 -0.79 0.19
CA LYS A 59 -10.95 -1.65 0.88
C LYS A 59 -11.83 -2.42 -0.09
N GLU A 60 -12.42 -1.76 -1.08
CA GLU A 60 -13.27 -2.41 -2.10
C GLU A 60 -12.52 -3.49 -2.88
N MET A 61 -11.24 -3.26 -3.16
CA MET A 61 -10.38 -4.18 -3.89
C MET A 61 -9.78 -5.29 -3.01
N GLY A 62 -10.05 -5.29 -1.70
CA GLY A 62 -9.55 -6.31 -0.78
C GLY A 62 -8.03 -6.31 -0.61
N PHE A 63 -7.36 -5.15 -0.70
CA PHE A 63 -5.90 -5.07 -0.62
C PHE A 63 -5.33 -5.07 0.80
N ARG A 64 -6.18 -5.06 1.84
CA ARG A 64 -5.76 -4.99 3.23
C ARG A 64 -4.69 -6.02 3.60
N ASP A 65 -4.89 -7.28 3.21
CA ASP A 65 -3.99 -8.38 3.56
C ASP A 65 -2.67 -8.34 2.79
N TYR A 66 -2.64 -7.66 1.64
CA TYR A 66 -1.48 -7.51 0.78
C TYR A 66 -0.74 -6.18 1.00
N TRP A 67 -1.32 -5.27 1.78
CA TRP A 67 -0.88 -3.87 1.86
C TRP A 67 0.56 -3.72 2.32
N PHE A 68 1.01 -4.54 3.27
CA PHE A 68 2.40 -4.54 3.74
C PHE A 68 3.39 -5.03 2.67
N ALA A 69 3.02 -6.06 1.91
CA ALA A 69 3.85 -6.57 0.82
C ALA A 69 3.93 -5.55 -0.32
N ILE A 70 2.79 -4.94 -0.67
CA ILE A 70 2.69 -3.86 -1.66
C ILE A 70 3.54 -2.65 -1.25
N ASP A 71 3.40 -2.13 -0.02
CA ASP A 71 4.21 -1.00 0.49
C ASP A 71 5.71 -1.30 0.39
N THR A 72 6.12 -2.51 0.80
CA THR A 72 7.53 -2.93 0.75
C THR A 72 8.06 -2.94 -0.68
N GLU A 73 7.30 -3.47 -1.64
CA GLU A 73 7.74 -3.51 -3.04
C GLU A 73 7.71 -2.14 -3.70
N LEU A 74 6.69 -1.33 -3.42
CA LEU A 74 6.63 0.04 -3.93
C LEU A 74 7.75 0.90 -3.35
N GLN A 75 8.14 0.71 -2.09
CA GLN A 75 9.28 1.41 -1.49
C GLN A 75 10.57 1.12 -2.27
N LYS A 76 10.88 -0.16 -2.51
CA LYS A 76 12.10 -0.54 -3.23
C LYS A 76 12.21 0.08 -4.62
N ARG A 77 11.07 0.26 -5.31
CA ARG A 77 11.02 0.68 -6.72
C ARG A 77 10.76 2.19 -6.88
N TYR A 78 10.08 2.82 -5.93
CA TYR A 78 9.43 4.13 -6.12
C TYR A 78 9.46 5.05 -4.88
N GLU A 79 10.33 4.84 -3.90
CA GLU A 79 10.37 5.67 -2.66
C GLU A 79 10.44 7.18 -2.91
N CYS A 80 11.06 7.62 -4.01
CA CYS A 80 11.20 9.03 -4.36
C CYS A 80 9.95 9.64 -5.03
N THR A 81 8.91 8.86 -5.35
CA THR A 81 7.74 9.38 -6.07
C THR A 81 6.81 10.11 -5.11
N SER A 82 6.25 11.25 -5.56
CA SER A 82 5.32 12.03 -4.74
C SER A 82 4.04 11.25 -4.38
N TRP A 83 3.61 10.33 -5.25
CA TRP A 83 2.43 9.50 -5.05
C TRP A 83 2.64 8.36 -4.06
N PHE A 84 3.86 7.86 -3.92
CA PHE A 84 4.18 6.82 -2.95
C PHE A 84 3.87 7.24 -1.51
N TRP A 85 4.01 8.53 -1.19
CA TRP A 85 3.71 9.06 0.14
C TRP A 85 2.23 8.95 0.52
N ILE A 86 1.31 8.92 -0.45
CA ILE A 86 -0.12 8.67 -0.19
C ILE A 86 -0.32 7.22 0.29
N VAL A 87 0.30 6.26 -0.41
CA VAL A 87 0.25 4.84 -0.05
C VAL A 87 0.82 4.61 1.35
N ARG A 88 1.97 5.24 1.63
CA ARG A 88 2.67 5.10 2.91
C ARG A 88 1.91 5.77 4.07
N ARG A 89 1.26 6.92 3.83
CA ARG A 89 0.37 7.54 4.82
C ARG A 89 -0.86 6.68 5.08
N LEU A 90 -1.49 6.12 4.05
CA LEU A 90 -2.62 5.21 4.19
C LEU A 90 -2.23 3.96 5.02
N ARG A 91 -1.03 3.41 4.82
CA ARG A 91 -0.49 2.33 5.67
C ARG A 91 -0.39 2.74 7.14
N ASN A 92 0.11 3.94 7.42
CA ASN A 92 0.39 4.40 8.78
C ASN A 92 -0.83 4.98 9.52
N CYS A 93 -1.94 5.21 8.83
CA CYS A 93 -3.18 5.75 9.42
C CYS A 93 -4.25 4.66 9.55
N PRO A 94 -4.34 3.96 10.70
CA PRO A 94 -5.30 2.87 10.92
C PRO A 94 -6.77 3.33 10.84
N ASP A 95 -7.05 4.62 11.06
CA ASP A 95 -8.41 5.17 10.99
C ASP A 95 -9.04 5.04 9.60
N TYR A 96 -8.23 5.03 8.53
CA TYR A 96 -8.74 4.82 7.18
C TYR A 96 -9.14 3.36 6.91
N TRP A 97 -8.76 2.42 7.78
CA TRP A 97 -9.05 0.98 7.66
C TRP A 97 -10.22 0.51 8.54
N LYS A 98 -10.74 1.37 9.43
CA LYS A 98 -11.95 1.11 10.23
C LYS A 98 -13.18 1.04 9.35
#